data_AF-A0A0H2ZSR6-F1
#
_entry.id   AF-A0A0H2ZSR6-F1
#
_cell.length_a   1.000
_cell.length_b   1.000
_cell.length_c   1.000
_cell.angle_alpha   90.00
_cell.angle_beta   90.00
_cell.angle_gamma   90.00
#
_symmetry.space_group_name_H-M   'P 1'
#
loop_
_entity.id
_entity.type
_entity.pdbx_description
1 polymer ?
#
loop_
_entity_poly.entity_id
_entity_poly.type
_entity_poly.pdbx_seq_one_letter_code
_entity_poly.pdbx_strand_id
1 'polypeptide(L)' 'MIWTNSGDSHFLEPDDLWQSRLPKALADLTPHAEKDPDGEYETVSVDGQIFRRSRPVEWCKSGRVSACGSVVATMP' A
#
# COMPACT_ATOMS: atom_id res chain seq x y z
N MET A 1 10.23 -3.19 -35.70
CA MET A 1 9.43 -3.43 -34.48
C MET A 1 10.40 -3.96 -33.43
N ILE A 2 10.53 -3.28 -32.29
CA ILE A 2 11.45 -3.69 -31.22
C ILE A 2 10.62 -4.00 -29.97
N TRP A 3 10.89 -5.13 -29.33
CA TRP A 3 10.30 -5.48 -28.04
C TRP A 3 11.24 -4.99 -26.94
N THR A 4 10.69 -4.43 -25.86
CA THR A 4 11.47 -3.96 -24.71
C THR A 4 11.03 -4.69 -23.46
N ASN A 5 11.99 -5.06 -22.62
CA ASN A 5 11.75 -5.66 -21.32
C ASN A 5 11.68 -4.56 -20.25
N SER A 6 10.79 -4.71 -19.27
CA SER A 6 10.83 -3.85 -18.08
C SER A 6 11.91 -4.34 -17.12
N GLY A 7 12.74 -3.42 -16.63
CA GLY A 7 13.75 -3.70 -15.60
C GLY A 7 13.23 -3.58 -14.16
N ASP A 8 12.01 -3.07 -13.99
CA ASP A 8 11.39 -2.89 -12.68
C ASP A 8 9.88 -3.17 -12.73
N SER A 9 9.40 -3.96 -11.76
CA SER A 9 7.99 -4.36 -11.64
C SER A 9 7.71 -4.82 -10.23
N HIS A 10 6.52 -4.53 -9.73
CA HIS A 10 6.07 -4.95 -8.40
C HIS A 10 4.92 -5.95 -8.48
N PHE A 11 4.79 -6.76 -7.44
CA PHE A 11 3.61 -7.54 -7.15
C PHE A 11 2.94 -6.95 -5.90
N LEU A 12 1.61 -7.00 -5.84
CA LEU A 12 0.87 -6.71 -4.62
C LEU A 12 0.67 -8.02 -3.87
N GLU A 13 1.17 -8.09 -2.65
CA GLU A 13 1.02 -9.25 -1.80
C GLU A 13 -0.46 -9.55 -1.49
N PRO A 14 -0.80 -10.81 -1.19
CA PRO A 14 -2.11 -11.13 -0.63
C PRO A 14 -2.34 -10.37 0.69
N ASP A 15 -3.57 -9.87 0.88
CA ASP A 15 -3.95 -9.06 2.05
C ASP A 15 -3.70 -9.77 3.40
N ASP A 16 -3.68 -11.10 3.42
CA ASP A 16 -3.52 -11.93 4.62
C ASP A 16 -2.14 -12.62 4.71
N LEU A 17 -1.17 -12.24 3.88
CA LEU A 17 0.10 -12.95 3.71
C LEU A 17 0.79 -13.24 5.05
N TRP A 18 0.86 -12.23 5.92
CA TRP A 18 1.56 -12.34 7.19
C TRP A 18 0.67 -12.91 8.29
N GLN A 19 -0.61 -12.53 8.30
CA GLN A 19 -1.61 -12.98 9.27
C GLN A 19 -1.87 -14.48 9.17
N SER A 20 -1.77 -15.04 7.96
CA SER A 20 -1.97 -16.47 7.70
C SER A 20 -0.72 -17.32 7.96
N ARG A 21 0.49 -16.73 7.99
CA ARG A 21 1.75 -17.49 7.98
C ARG A 21 2.63 -17.30 9.21
N LEU A 22 2.48 -16.19 9.94
CA LEU A 22 3.29 -15.91 11.12
C LEU A 22 2.54 -16.21 12.42
N PRO A 23 3.27 -16.53 13.51
CA PRO A 23 2.70 -16.49 14.85
C PRO A 23 2.09 -15.12 15.15
N LYS A 24 0.94 -15.10 15.84
CA LYS A 24 0.17 -13.87 16.09
C LYS A 24 1.01 -12.68 16.56
N ALA A 25 1.90 -12.91 17.53
CA ALA A 25 2.74 -11.85 18.10
C ALA A 25 3.64 -11.15 17.06
N LEU A 26 4.05 -11.85 15.99
CA LEU A 26 4.82 -11.27 14.90
C LEU A 26 3.92 -10.74 13.78
N ALA A 27 2.83 -11.44 13.46
CA ALA A 27 1.86 -11.01 12.46
C ALA A 27 1.30 -9.61 12.78
N ASP A 28 1.02 -9.34 14.06
CA ASP A 28 0.49 -8.05 14.51
C ASP A 28 1.49 -6.88 14.32
N LEU A 29 2.80 -7.18 14.16
CA LEU A 29 3.85 -6.19 13.90
C LEU A 29 4.12 -5.99 12.40
N THR A 30 3.65 -6.89 11.55
CA THR A 30 3.86 -6.77 10.09
C THR A 30 2.90 -5.77 9.43
N PRO A 31 3.24 -5.27 8.23
CA PRO A 31 2.36 -4.38 7.50
C PRO A 31 0.98 -4.98 7.27
N HIS A 32 -0.05 -4.24 7.66
CA HIS A 32 -1.43 -4.47 7.25
C HIS A 32 -2.15 -3.14 7.03
N ALA A 33 -3.13 -3.15 6.14
CA ALA A 33 -3.93 -1.97 5.81
C ALA A 33 -5.41 -2.29 5.89
N GLU A 34 -6.17 -1.46 6.61
CA GLU A 34 -7.63 -1.51 6.64
C GLU A 34 -8.19 -0.34 5.85
N LYS A 35 -9.16 -0.64 4.99
CA LYS A 35 -9.87 0.39 4.20
C LYS A 35 -11.01 0.93 5.03
N ASP A 36 -11.13 2.24 5.09
CA ASP A 36 -12.27 2.88 5.74
C ASP A 36 -13.57 2.51 5.00
N PRO A 37 -14.74 2.54 5.67
CA PRO A 37 -16.02 2.18 5.06
C PRO A 37 -16.39 3.03 3.84
N ASP A 38 -15.91 4.27 3.78
CA ASP A 38 -16.10 5.19 2.65
C ASP A 38 -15.16 4.91 1.47
N GLY A 39 -14.11 4.12 1.67
CA GLY A 39 -13.10 3.77 0.66
C GLY A 39 -12.15 4.91 0.29
N GLU A 40 -12.26 6.07 0.93
CA GLU A 40 -11.49 7.29 0.65
C GLU A 40 -10.15 7.30 1.39
N TYR A 41 -10.11 6.64 2.55
CA TYR A 41 -8.92 6.51 3.38
C TYR A 41 -8.56 5.05 3.60
N GLU A 42 -7.29 4.83 3.93
CA GLU A 42 -6.84 3.58 4.52
C GLU A 42 -5.94 3.87 5.72
N THR A 43 -6.06 3.01 6.72
CA THR A 43 -5.23 3.02 7.91
C THR A 43 -4.19 1.91 7.74
N VAL A 44 -2.92 2.29 7.73
CA VAL A 44 -1.79 1.36 7.60
C VAL A 44 -1.11 1.26 8.95
N SER A 45 -0.85 0.03 9.37
CA SER A 45 -0.19 -0.30 10.62
C SER A 45 1.09 -1.09 10.34
N VAL A 46 2.20 -0.68 10.94
CA VAL A 46 3.49 -1.36 10.86
C VAL A 46 4.20 -1.22 12.20
N ASP A 47 4.56 -2.34 12.83
CA ASP A 47 5.35 -2.37 14.07
C ASP A 47 4.81 -1.44 15.18
N GLY A 48 3.49 -1.44 15.37
CA GLY A 48 2.81 -0.59 16.36
C GLY A 48 2.68 0.89 15.95
N GLN A 49 3.27 1.31 14.84
CA GLN A 49 3.04 2.62 14.24
C GLN A 49 1.78 2.57 13.37
N ILE A 50 0.98 3.62 13.43
CA ILE A 50 -0.28 3.73 12.70
C ILE A 50 -0.29 5.07 11.97
N PHE A 51 -0.57 5.05 10.67
CA PHE A 51 -0.84 6.26 9.91
C PHE A 51 -2.03 6.06 8.98
N ARG A 52 -2.86 7.10 8.92
CA ARG A 52 -4.01 7.19 8.03
C ARG A 52 -3.59 7.98 6.81
N ARG A 53 -3.80 7.44 5.61
CA ARG A 53 -3.52 8.15 4.35
C ARG A 53 -4.76 8.20 3.47
N SER A 54 -4.88 9.29 2.70
CA SER A 54 -5.87 9.33 1.63
C SER A 54 -5.49 8.29 0.59
N ARG A 55 -6.47 7.51 0.15
CA ARG A 55 -6.29 6.67 -1.01
C ARG A 55 -6.26 7.59 -2.23
N PRO A 56 -5.44 7.29 -3.25
CA PRO A 56 -5.44 8.08 -4.47
C PRO A 56 -6.73 7.80 -5.27
N VAL A 57 -7.89 8.25 -4.80
CA VAL A 57 -9.19 7.91 -5.41
C VAL A 57 -9.34 8.55 -6.79
N GLU A 58 -8.93 9.80 -6.98
CA GLU A 58 -8.96 10.46 -8.29
C GLU A 58 -7.81 10.00 -9.18
N TRP A 59 -6.62 9.80 -8.61
CA TRP A 59 -5.43 9.39 -9.36
C TRP A 59 -5.60 7.99 -9.97
N CYS A 60 -6.10 7.04 -9.18
CA CYS A 60 -6.38 5.68 -9.63
C CYS A 60 -7.59 5.61 -10.58
N LYS A 61 -8.64 6.44 -10.38
CA LYS A 61 -9.77 6.58 -11.33
C LYS A 61 -9.37 7.27 -12.65
N SER A 62 -8.35 8.13 -12.64
CA SER A 62 -7.92 8.92 -13.82
C SER A 62 -7.00 8.18 -14.79
N GLY A 63 -6.56 6.96 -14.49
CA GLY A 63 -5.65 6.19 -15.34
C GLY A 63 -4.26 6.82 -15.53
N ARG A 64 -3.91 7.87 -14.78
CA ARG A 64 -2.61 8.54 -14.86
C ARG A 64 -1.61 7.84 -13.95
N VAL A 65 -0.85 6.89 -14.50
CA VAL A 65 0.28 6.24 -13.81
C VAL A 65 1.44 7.24 -13.74
N SER A 66 1.80 7.70 -12.53
CA SER A 66 3.06 8.42 -12.30
C SER A 66 4.14 7.41 -11.91
N ALA A 67 5.24 7.38 -12.67
CA ALA A 67 6.42 6.54 -12.42
C ALA A 67 7.27 7.00 -11.22
N CYS A 68 6.87 8.07 -10.52
CA CYS A 68 7.63 8.61 -9.40
C CYS A 68 6.72 8.72 -8.17
N GLY A 69 6.83 7.72 -7.29
CA GLY A 69 6.20 7.73 -5.97
C GLY A 69 7.01 8.59 -5.00
N SER A 70 6.72 9.89 -4.95
CA SER A 70 7.10 10.71 -3.79
C SER A 70 5.84 11.01 -2.99
N VAL A 71 5.54 10.15 -2.01
CA VAL A 71 4.62 10.49 -0.93
C VAL A 71 5.37 11.47 -0.04
N VAL A 72 5.06 12.76 -0.16
CA VAL A 72 5.47 13.74 0.84
C VAL A 72 4.56 13.52 2.04
N ALA A 73 5.06 12.79 3.03
CA ALA A 73 4.47 12.79 4.37
C ALA A 73 4.74 14.17 4.98
N THR A 74 3.79 15.11 4.85
CA THR A 74 3.78 16.29 5.69
C THR A 74 3.13 15.93 7.02
N MET A 75 3.95 15.87 8.07
CA MET A 75 3.55 16.04 9.47
C MET A 75 4.69 16.78 10.17
N PRO A 76 4.46 17.74 11.08
CA PRO A 76 3.35 18.70 11.22
C PRO A 76 3.63 20.06 10.55
#